data_AF-A0A1G6M4Q8-F1
#
_entry.id   AF-A0A1G6M4Q8-F1
#
_cell.length_a   1.000
_cell.length_b   1.000
_cell.length_c   1.000
_cell.angle_alpha   90.00
_cell.angle_beta   90.00
_cell.angle_gamma   90.00
#
_symmetry.space_group_name_H-M   'P 1'
#
loop_
_entity.id
_entity.type
_entity.pdbx_description
1 polymer ?
#
loop_
_entity_poly.entity_id
_entity_poly.type
_entity_poly.pdbx_seq_one_letter_code
_entity_poly.pdbx_strand_id
1 'polypeptide(L)'
;MVEKIQPFCINLELRSDYLSDYQKRMLKRYGESPDGESISRDVLIPSDMPLHNLHYAIQKLFGWQNSHLRNFRLHSQLFDELTGGTVKGWSKLVGVLFQPPSEIGEDLFWDDNYESGSFKKWLKKKYTGPYVYEGNMEKLNVAQKNVQELLKHFSMMEVQESFEEYSKRSKKDGDKKVKVLKKSPLIDLTLEEMNSSIGIEGGIDNLMESLVVDKILAASDETIDSNDLFPVTKEIIYRYDFGDDWTVLITKYKDCKSFLEKNIVSEEELKESKEIVVKKHKPVCINKEGLSVFDDVGGLGGFADFLGAIYEGWLREQRADLRVWAKSLGWSAAKVSNDKMI
;
A
#
# COMPACT_ATOMS: atom_id res chain seq x y z
N MET A 1 -0.62 -6.93 -30.92
CA MET A 1 0.76 -7.30 -30.55
C MET A 1 0.80 -7.41 -29.05
N VAL A 2 1.23 -8.54 -28.49
CA VAL A 2 1.44 -8.65 -27.04
C VAL A 2 2.65 -7.78 -26.72
N GLU A 3 2.50 -6.76 -25.88
CA GLU A 3 3.62 -5.94 -25.43
C GLU A 3 4.66 -6.84 -24.76
N LYS A 4 5.93 -6.63 -25.12
CA LYS A 4 7.02 -7.45 -24.61
C LYS A 4 7.33 -7.03 -23.17
N ILE A 5 7.09 -7.91 -22.21
CA ILE A 5 7.41 -7.70 -20.79
C ILE A 5 8.83 -7.16 -20.63
N GLN A 6 8.96 -5.99 -19.99
CA GLN A 6 10.24 -5.39 -19.60
C GLN A 6 10.37 -5.41 -18.08
N PRO A 7 11.47 -5.92 -17.51
CA PRO A 7 11.73 -5.77 -16.08
C PRO A 7 12.11 -4.33 -15.74
N PHE A 8 11.50 -3.77 -14.71
CA PHE A 8 11.93 -2.51 -14.10
C PHE A 8 12.05 -2.67 -12.58
N CYS A 9 12.78 -1.76 -11.93
CA CYS A 9 13.12 -1.87 -10.53
C CYS A 9 12.33 -0.88 -9.69
N ILE A 10 11.75 -1.38 -8.60
CA ILE A 10 11.10 -0.57 -7.57
C ILE A 10 11.79 -0.74 -6.24
N ASN A 11 11.71 0.28 -5.40
CA ASN A 11 12.01 0.21 -3.99
C ASN A 11 10.70 0.10 -3.21
N LEU A 12 10.69 -0.75 -2.19
CA LEU A 12 9.63 -0.87 -1.21
C LEU A 12 10.24 -0.55 0.16
N GLU A 13 9.91 0.61 0.71
CA GLU A 13 10.40 1.07 2.01
C GLU A 13 9.29 1.00 3.06
N LEU A 14 9.35 0.00 3.94
CA LEU A 14 8.49 -0.10 5.11
C LEU A 14 9.04 0.81 6.21
N ARG A 15 8.26 1.81 6.60
CA ARG A 15 8.65 2.78 7.63
C ARG A 15 7.48 3.10 8.57
N SER A 16 7.79 3.80 9.65
CA SER A 16 6.81 4.36 10.57
C SER A 16 7.24 5.75 11.00
N ASP A 17 6.30 6.68 11.04
CA ASP A 17 6.56 8.07 11.44
C ASP A 17 6.79 8.22 12.95
N TYR A 18 6.51 7.18 13.74
CA TYR A 18 6.43 7.25 15.21
C TYR A 18 7.30 6.18 15.91
N LEU A 19 8.58 6.07 15.54
CA LEU A 19 9.52 5.21 16.25
C LEU A 19 10.26 5.95 17.38
N SER A 20 10.17 5.40 18.59
CA SER A 20 10.99 5.84 19.72
C SER A 20 12.47 5.51 19.52
N ASP A 21 13.37 6.21 20.22
CA ASP A 21 14.81 5.90 20.19
C ASP A 21 15.11 4.45 20.61
N TYR A 22 14.29 3.88 21.50
CA TYR A 22 14.41 2.48 21.88
C TYR A 22 14.12 1.56 20.71
N GLN A 23 12.97 1.74 20.05
CA GLN A 23 12.57 0.93 18.89
C GLN A 23 13.59 1.06 17.75
N LYS A 24 14.07 2.27 17.46
CA LYS A 24 15.12 2.47 16.44
C LYS A 24 16.39 1.67 16.74
N ARG A 25 16.83 1.65 18.01
CA ARG A 25 17.96 0.82 18.45
C ARG A 25 17.70 -0.67 18.29
N MET A 26 16.48 -1.14 18.55
CA MET A 26 16.13 -2.56 18.42
C MET A 26 16.14 -3.00 16.95
N LEU A 27 15.59 -2.19 16.05
CA LEU A 27 15.66 -2.43 14.61
C LEU A 27 17.12 -2.47 14.12
N LYS A 28 17.95 -1.55 14.60
CA LYS A 28 19.37 -1.51 14.23
C LYS A 28 20.18 -2.69 14.72
N ARG A 29 19.96 -3.12 15.96
CA ARG A 29 20.72 -4.22 16.59
C ARG A 29 20.26 -5.60 16.16
N TYR A 30 18.95 -5.79 16.06
CA TYR A 30 18.34 -7.11 15.94
C TYR A 30 17.44 -7.25 14.71
N GLY A 31 17.04 -6.14 14.11
CA GLY A 31 16.17 -6.10 12.94
C GLY A 31 16.92 -6.07 11.61
N GLU A 32 18.26 -6.06 11.60
CA GLU A 32 19.10 -5.91 10.40
C GLU A 32 18.81 -4.63 9.58
N SER A 33 18.23 -3.61 10.21
CA SER A 33 17.98 -2.29 9.61
C SER A 33 19.21 -1.39 9.79
N PRO A 34 19.87 -0.91 8.71
CA PRO A 34 21.10 -0.12 8.83
C PRO A 34 20.91 1.22 9.57
N ASP A 35 19.80 1.91 9.29
CA ASP A 35 19.43 3.18 9.91
C ASP A 35 18.67 2.99 11.24
N GLY A 36 17.95 1.88 11.38
CA GLY A 36 17.04 1.61 12.49
C GLY A 36 15.68 2.29 12.31
N GLU A 37 15.36 2.81 11.14
CA GLU A 37 14.14 3.58 10.86
C GLU A 37 13.24 2.88 9.84
N SER A 38 13.83 2.09 8.93
CA SER A 38 13.10 1.43 7.85
C SER A 38 13.55 -0.02 7.59
N ILE A 39 12.72 -0.74 6.84
CA ILE A 39 13.01 -2.05 6.26
C ILE A 39 12.73 -1.95 4.77
N SER A 40 13.70 -2.27 3.92
CA SER A 40 13.60 -2.03 2.47
C SER A 40 13.76 -3.29 1.62
N ARG A 41 13.13 -3.29 0.45
CA ARG A 41 13.27 -4.33 -0.59
C ARG A 41 13.43 -3.66 -1.94
N ASP A 42 14.49 -4.01 -2.67
CA ASP A 42 14.62 -3.62 -4.08
C ASP A 42 14.24 -4.81 -4.95
N VAL A 43 13.27 -4.59 -5.83
CA VAL A 43 12.56 -5.67 -6.53
C VAL A 43 12.48 -5.34 -8.01
N LEU A 44 12.89 -6.29 -8.85
CA LEU A 44 12.57 -6.28 -10.26
C LEU A 44 11.16 -6.85 -10.46
N ILE A 45 10.30 -6.10 -11.13
CA ILE A 45 8.93 -6.52 -11.45
C ILE A 45 8.66 -6.47 -12.96
N PRO A 46 7.74 -7.29 -13.50
CA PRO A 46 7.26 -7.17 -14.87
C PRO A 46 6.56 -5.83 -15.12
N SER A 47 6.80 -5.22 -16.29
CA SER A 47 6.20 -3.94 -16.73
C SER A 47 4.67 -3.92 -16.75
N ASP A 48 4.03 -5.09 -16.83
CA ASP A 48 2.58 -5.24 -16.89
C ASP A 48 1.94 -5.57 -15.52
N MET A 49 2.72 -5.60 -14.43
CA MET A 49 2.22 -5.93 -13.09
C MET A 49 1.22 -4.86 -12.57
N PRO A 50 -0.04 -5.25 -12.26
CA PRO A 50 -1.00 -4.38 -11.60
C PRO A 50 -0.69 -4.20 -10.11
N LEU A 51 -1.21 -3.12 -9.52
CA LEU A 51 -1.14 -2.87 -8.07
C LEU A 51 -1.74 -4.04 -7.25
N HIS A 52 -2.80 -4.67 -7.76
CA HIS A 52 -3.41 -5.86 -7.18
C HIS A 52 -2.40 -7.01 -6.98
N ASN A 53 -1.64 -7.35 -8.03
CA ASN A 53 -0.65 -8.42 -7.97
C ASN A 53 0.60 -7.98 -7.18
N LEU A 54 0.93 -6.68 -7.21
CA LEU A 54 2.00 -6.11 -6.40
C LEU A 54 1.70 -6.25 -4.90
N HIS A 55 0.45 -6.09 -4.46
CA HIS A 55 0.07 -6.33 -3.07
C HIS A 55 0.52 -7.73 -2.60
N TYR A 56 0.21 -8.79 -3.34
CA TYR A 56 0.64 -10.15 -2.96
C TYR A 56 2.16 -10.34 -2.98
N ALA A 57 2.87 -9.62 -3.86
CA ALA A 57 4.33 -9.59 -3.84
C ALA A 57 4.85 -8.92 -2.56
N ILE A 58 4.27 -7.77 -2.17
CA ILE A 58 4.59 -7.05 -0.92
C ILE A 58 4.34 -7.97 0.30
N GLN A 59 3.19 -8.63 0.37
CA GLN A 59 2.87 -9.61 1.42
C GLN A 59 3.99 -10.65 1.57
N LYS A 60 4.42 -11.22 0.43
CA LYS A 60 5.47 -12.23 0.41
C LYS A 60 6.84 -11.70 0.86
N LEU A 61 7.19 -10.47 0.44
CA LEU A 61 8.49 -9.84 0.69
C LEU A 61 8.68 -9.39 2.15
N PHE A 62 7.61 -8.95 2.80
CA PHE A 62 7.64 -8.52 4.19
C PHE A 62 7.30 -9.64 5.19
N GLY A 63 6.66 -10.72 4.74
CA GLY A 63 6.38 -11.90 5.57
C GLY A 63 4.95 -11.98 6.11
N TRP A 64 4.08 -11.09 5.64
CA TRP A 64 2.65 -11.05 6.01
C TRP A 64 1.85 -12.22 5.40
N GLN A 65 0.71 -12.49 6.02
CA GLN A 65 -0.19 -13.60 5.72
C GLN A 65 -1.45 -13.20 4.94
N ASN A 66 -1.54 -11.95 4.45
CA ASN A 66 -2.71 -11.43 3.75
C ASN A 66 -4.02 -11.57 4.57
N SER A 67 -3.97 -11.15 5.83
CA SER A 67 -5.08 -11.30 6.78
C SER A 67 -5.88 -10.01 6.99
N HIS A 68 -5.41 -8.87 6.47
CA HIS A 68 -5.98 -7.56 6.74
C HIS A 68 -6.29 -6.77 5.46
N LEU A 69 -7.10 -5.72 5.63
CA LEU A 69 -7.40 -4.77 4.56
C LEU A 69 -6.15 -3.97 4.15
N ARG A 70 -6.21 -3.43 2.93
CA ARG A 70 -5.13 -2.70 2.27
C ARG A 70 -5.67 -1.57 1.42
N ASN A 71 -4.81 -0.62 1.06
CA ASN A 71 -5.03 0.27 -0.06
C ASN A 71 -3.72 0.83 -0.63
N PHE A 72 -3.82 1.38 -1.82
CA PHE A 72 -2.79 2.20 -2.46
C PHE A 72 -3.28 3.63 -2.56
N ARG A 73 -2.44 4.62 -2.26
CA ARG A 73 -2.81 6.03 -2.21
C ARG A 73 -1.74 6.92 -2.80
N LEU A 74 -2.17 8.08 -3.28
CA LEU A 74 -1.27 9.20 -3.57
C LEU A 74 -1.03 10.00 -2.28
N HIS A 75 0.00 10.84 -2.28
CA HIS A 75 0.14 11.89 -1.27
C HIS A 75 -1.06 12.83 -1.30
N SER A 76 -1.52 13.27 -0.13
CA SER A 76 -2.72 14.11 0.01
C SER A 76 -2.66 15.38 -0.83
N GLN A 77 -1.51 16.05 -0.87
CA GLN A 77 -1.31 17.23 -1.69
C GLN A 77 -1.58 16.95 -3.19
N LEU A 78 -1.03 15.86 -3.72
CA LEU A 78 -1.24 15.50 -5.12
C LEU A 78 -2.68 15.06 -5.40
N PHE A 79 -3.30 14.35 -4.45
CA PHE A 79 -4.72 13.99 -4.53
C PHE A 79 -5.60 15.25 -4.63
N ASP A 80 -5.35 16.25 -3.79
CA ASP A 80 -6.08 17.52 -3.79
C ASP A 80 -5.84 18.31 -5.07
N GLU A 81 -4.60 18.35 -5.58
CA GLU A 81 -4.26 19.01 -6.85
C GLU A 81 -4.99 18.37 -8.04
N LEU A 82 -5.00 17.03 -8.14
CA LEU A 82 -5.67 16.30 -9.23
C LEU A 82 -7.20 16.45 -9.19
N THR A 83 -7.78 16.48 -8.00
CA THR A 83 -9.24 16.56 -7.80
C THR A 83 -9.74 18.01 -7.68
N GLY A 84 -8.83 18.97 -7.57
CA GLY A 84 -9.13 20.34 -7.16
C GLY A 84 -9.78 20.45 -5.77
N GLY A 85 -9.69 19.40 -4.93
CA GLY A 85 -10.37 19.31 -3.64
C GLY A 85 -11.91 19.27 -3.74
N THR A 86 -12.47 18.92 -4.91
CA THR A 86 -13.93 18.95 -5.15
C THR A 86 -14.50 17.58 -5.49
N VAL A 87 -15.76 17.35 -5.12
CA VAL A 87 -16.50 16.14 -5.53
C VAL A 87 -16.59 16.05 -7.06
N LYS A 88 -16.75 17.18 -7.74
CA LYS A 88 -16.77 17.24 -9.21
C LYS A 88 -15.44 16.85 -9.87
N GLY A 89 -14.30 17.21 -9.29
CA GLY A 89 -13.00 16.78 -9.81
C GLY A 89 -12.75 15.30 -9.53
N TRP A 90 -12.99 14.87 -8.28
CA TRP A 90 -12.89 13.47 -7.88
C TRP A 90 -13.76 12.53 -8.72
N SER A 91 -15.04 12.86 -8.91
CA SER A 91 -15.98 12.03 -9.70
C SER A 91 -15.52 11.76 -11.13
N LYS A 92 -14.75 12.67 -11.74
CA LYS A 92 -14.16 12.48 -13.08
C LYS A 92 -13.00 11.48 -13.09
N LEU A 93 -12.31 11.33 -11.97
CA LEU A 93 -11.13 10.46 -11.81
C LEU A 93 -11.49 9.07 -11.26
N VAL A 94 -12.71 8.89 -10.75
CA VAL A 94 -13.21 7.55 -10.36
C VAL A 94 -13.33 6.63 -11.57
N GLY A 95 -12.79 5.42 -11.47
CA GLY A 95 -12.71 4.47 -12.59
C GLY A 95 -11.61 4.80 -13.61
N VAL A 96 -10.79 5.82 -13.35
CA VAL A 96 -9.58 6.17 -14.10
C VAL A 96 -8.33 6.05 -13.22
N LEU A 97 -8.38 6.67 -12.03
CA LEU A 97 -7.34 6.60 -11.00
C LEU A 97 -7.87 6.02 -9.69
N PHE A 98 -9.05 6.48 -9.26
CA PHE A 98 -9.59 6.15 -7.95
C PHE A 98 -10.68 5.07 -8.03
N GLN A 99 -10.75 4.25 -7.00
CA GLN A 99 -11.80 3.26 -6.84
C GLN A 99 -13.18 3.95 -6.74
N PRO A 100 -14.27 3.30 -7.18
CA PRO A 100 -15.60 3.85 -6.99
C PRO A 100 -15.99 3.90 -5.52
N PRO A 101 -16.89 4.84 -5.14
CA PRO A 101 -17.49 4.83 -3.82
C PRO A 101 -18.24 3.51 -3.66
N SER A 102 -17.74 2.64 -2.79
CA SER A 102 -18.32 1.34 -2.51
C SER A 102 -18.19 1.02 -1.03
N GLU A 103 -19.15 0.25 -0.54
CA GLU A 103 -18.94 -0.56 0.67
C GLU A 103 -17.80 -1.53 0.33
N ILE A 104 -16.77 -1.58 1.15
CA ILE A 104 -15.59 -2.44 0.93
C ILE A 104 -16.10 -3.87 0.71
N GLY A 105 -15.98 -4.38 -0.51
CA GLY A 105 -16.77 -5.54 -0.95
C GLY A 105 -15.95 -6.68 -1.54
N GLU A 106 -16.61 -7.84 -1.66
CA GLU A 106 -16.04 -9.08 -2.21
C GLU A 106 -15.41 -8.89 -3.61
N ASP A 107 -15.85 -7.89 -4.38
CA ASP A 107 -15.33 -7.64 -5.74
C ASP A 107 -13.86 -7.18 -5.77
N LEU A 108 -13.40 -6.40 -4.78
CA LEU A 108 -11.99 -6.00 -4.70
C LEU A 108 -11.10 -7.18 -4.30
N PHE A 109 -11.65 -8.11 -3.54
CA PHE A 109 -10.99 -9.30 -2.99
C PHE A 109 -11.46 -10.58 -3.70
N TRP A 110 -11.89 -10.46 -4.96
CA TRP A 110 -12.57 -11.51 -5.71
C TRP A 110 -11.78 -12.82 -5.79
N ASP A 111 -10.46 -12.75 -5.70
CA ASP A 111 -9.57 -13.88 -5.76
C ASP A 111 -8.89 -14.22 -4.42
N ASP A 112 -9.29 -13.60 -3.29
CA ASP A 112 -8.83 -13.98 -1.95
C ASP A 112 -9.50 -15.27 -1.47
N ASN A 113 -9.23 -16.36 -2.20
CA ASN A 113 -9.88 -17.66 -2.10
C ASN A 113 -9.00 -18.74 -1.44
N TYR A 114 -8.14 -18.35 -0.50
CA TYR A 114 -7.31 -19.32 0.22
C TYR A 114 -8.15 -20.13 1.22
N GLU A 115 -8.36 -21.41 0.93
CA GLU A 115 -9.08 -22.31 1.84
C GLU A 115 -8.15 -23.21 2.66
N SER A 116 -7.18 -23.87 2.01
CA SER A 116 -6.28 -24.82 2.66
C SER A 116 -5.03 -25.12 1.84
N GLY A 117 -4.07 -25.83 2.46
CA GLY A 117 -2.84 -26.28 1.81
C GLY A 117 -1.64 -25.38 2.11
N SER A 118 -0.78 -25.17 1.12
CA SER A 118 0.42 -24.34 1.32
C SER A 118 0.11 -22.89 0.96
N PHE A 119 -0.09 -22.05 1.97
CA PHE A 119 -0.25 -20.60 1.81
C PHE A 119 0.85 -19.99 0.91
N LYS A 120 2.11 -20.37 1.11
CA LYS A 120 3.25 -19.93 0.28
C LYS A 120 3.07 -20.26 -1.21
N LYS A 121 2.50 -21.42 -1.55
CA LYS A 121 2.24 -21.81 -2.95
C LYS A 121 1.04 -21.05 -3.51
N TRP A 122 0.00 -20.82 -2.70
CA TRP A 122 -1.16 -20.03 -3.10
C TRP A 122 -0.74 -18.58 -3.39
N LEU A 123 -0.06 -17.93 -2.43
CA LEU A 123 0.44 -16.56 -2.56
C LEU A 123 1.36 -16.41 -3.78
N LYS A 124 2.20 -17.42 -4.06
CA LYS A 124 3.06 -17.44 -5.24
C LYS A 124 2.30 -17.34 -6.56
N LYS A 125 1.13 -17.96 -6.67
CA LYS A 125 0.30 -17.87 -7.88
C LYS A 125 -0.25 -16.46 -8.06
N LYS A 126 -0.47 -15.71 -6.98
CA LYS A 126 -1.05 -14.37 -7.02
C LYS A 126 -0.13 -13.31 -7.59
N TYR A 127 1.18 -13.39 -7.34
CA TYR A 127 2.15 -12.44 -7.91
C TYR A 127 2.90 -12.97 -9.14
N THR A 128 2.55 -14.18 -9.63
CA THR A 128 3.12 -14.76 -10.85
C THR A 128 2.12 -14.62 -11.98
N GLY A 129 2.53 -13.98 -13.08
CA GLY A 129 1.70 -13.78 -14.26
C GLY A 129 1.46 -15.06 -15.07
N PRO A 130 0.65 -14.99 -16.14
CA PRO A 130 0.02 -13.77 -16.66
C PRO A 130 -1.00 -13.16 -15.69
N TYR A 131 -0.97 -11.84 -15.55
CA TYR A 131 -1.85 -11.12 -14.62
C TYR A 131 -3.24 -10.93 -15.21
N VAL A 132 -4.27 -11.17 -14.39
CA VAL A 132 -5.66 -10.94 -14.74
C VAL A 132 -6.32 -10.26 -13.53
N TYR A 133 -7.03 -9.17 -13.79
CA TYR A 133 -7.87 -8.50 -12.79
C TYR A 133 -9.33 -8.66 -13.21
N GLU A 134 -10.10 -9.44 -12.46
CA GLU A 134 -11.50 -9.76 -12.79
C GLU A 134 -12.53 -8.92 -12.00
N GLY A 135 -12.07 -8.09 -11.06
CA GLY A 135 -12.92 -7.15 -10.33
C GLY A 135 -13.75 -6.28 -11.28
N ASN A 136 -15.06 -6.24 -11.04
CA ASN A 136 -16.02 -5.59 -11.91
C ASN A 136 -16.22 -4.11 -11.57
N MET A 137 -16.05 -3.73 -10.31
CA MET A 137 -16.31 -2.38 -9.80
C MET A 137 -15.36 -1.34 -10.42
N GLU A 138 -14.11 -1.73 -10.64
CA GLU A 138 -13.08 -0.86 -11.24
C GLU A 138 -13.23 -0.66 -12.75
N LYS A 139 -14.14 -1.36 -13.42
CA LYS A 139 -14.43 -1.09 -14.84
C LYS A 139 -15.03 0.30 -14.98
N LEU A 140 -14.45 1.14 -15.85
CA LEU A 140 -14.81 2.55 -16.00
C LEU A 140 -16.33 2.81 -16.04
N ASN A 141 -17.07 2.04 -16.84
CA ASN A 141 -18.52 2.19 -16.97
C ASN A 141 -19.27 1.84 -15.68
N VAL A 142 -18.83 0.82 -14.94
CA VAL A 142 -19.40 0.41 -13.66
C VAL A 142 -19.06 1.46 -12.59
N ALA A 143 -17.79 1.85 -12.49
CA ALA A 143 -17.33 2.87 -11.54
C ALA A 143 -18.07 4.20 -11.73
N GLN A 144 -18.19 4.68 -12.97
CA GLN A 144 -18.92 5.92 -13.28
C GLN A 144 -20.42 5.81 -13.00
N LYS A 145 -21.03 4.65 -13.24
CA LYS A 145 -22.43 4.41 -12.86
C LYS A 145 -22.62 4.50 -11.34
N ASN A 146 -21.73 3.90 -10.54
CA ASN A 146 -21.79 3.98 -9.08
C ASN A 146 -21.69 5.44 -8.59
N VAL A 147 -20.80 6.24 -9.18
CA VAL A 147 -20.72 7.69 -8.87
C VAL A 147 -22.03 8.40 -9.21
N GLN A 148 -22.61 8.14 -10.37
CA GLN A 148 -23.89 8.75 -10.75
C GLN A 148 -25.03 8.37 -9.79
N GLU A 149 -25.05 7.12 -9.33
CA GLU A 149 -26.02 6.64 -8.33
C GLU A 149 -25.82 7.34 -6.99
N LEU A 150 -24.57 7.50 -6.53
CA LEU A 150 -24.23 8.27 -5.33
C LEU A 150 -24.70 9.73 -5.44
N LEU A 151 -24.36 10.41 -6.53
CA LEU A 151 -24.76 11.81 -6.78
C LEU A 151 -26.28 11.98 -6.84
N LYS A 152 -26.99 11.00 -7.41
CA LYS A 152 -28.46 10.98 -7.46
C LYS A 152 -29.07 10.75 -6.09
N HIS A 153 -28.50 9.84 -5.31
CA HIS A 153 -28.95 9.56 -3.94
C HIS A 153 -28.81 10.81 -3.07
N PHE A 154 -27.71 11.54 -3.24
CA PHE A 154 -27.39 12.76 -2.51
C PHE A 154 -27.61 14.02 -3.37
N SER A 155 -28.78 14.13 -4.01
CA SER A 155 -29.10 15.25 -4.90
C SER A 155 -29.17 16.61 -4.19
N MET A 156 -29.46 16.62 -2.89
CA MET A 156 -29.45 17.80 -2.04
C MET A 156 -29.16 17.37 -0.61
N MET A 157 -28.09 17.88 -0.02
CA MET A 157 -27.65 17.49 1.32
C MET A 157 -27.61 18.66 2.28
N GLU A 158 -27.78 18.35 3.57
CA GLU A 158 -27.42 19.24 4.67
C GLU A 158 -25.93 19.07 4.98
N VAL A 159 -25.13 20.07 4.62
CA VAL A 159 -23.68 20.06 4.89
C VAL A 159 -23.47 20.43 6.35
N GLN A 160 -22.74 19.57 7.06
CA GLN A 160 -22.49 19.74 8.49
C GLN A 160 -21.12 20.39 8.73
N GLU A 161 -20.95 21.00 9.92
CA GLU A 161 -19.62 21.45 10.37
C GLU A 161 -18.69 20.24 10.58
N SER A 162 -17.38 20.47 10.49
CA SER A 162 -16.41 19.40 10.71
C SER A 162 -16.43 18.90 12.16
N PHE A 163 -15.97 17.67 12.40
CA PHE A 163 -15.83 17.14 13.76
C PHE A 163 -14.92 18.01 14.63
N GLU A 164 -13.87 18.59 14.06
CA GLU A 164 -12.94 19.45 14.80
C GLU A 164 -13.62 20.75 15.26
N GLU A 165 -14.37 21.40 14.39
CA GLU A 165 -15.16 22.60 14.72
C GLU A 165 -16.22 22.28 15.77
N TYR A 166 -16.95 21.18 15.59
CA TYR A 166 -17.92 20.69 16.58
C TYR A 166 -17.26 20.45 17.95
N SER A 167 -16.10 19.79 17.98
CA SER A 167 -15.37 19.47 19.22
C SER A 167 -14.89 20.74 19.93
N LYS A 168 -14.34 21.70 19.18
CA LYS A 168 -13.93 23.01 19.72
C LYS A 168 -15.11 23.78 20.29
N ARG A 169 -16.23 23.84 19.55
CA ARG A 169 -17.43 24.56 19.95
C ARG A 169 -18.15 23.93 21.14
N SER A 170 -18.35 22.61 21.12
CA SER A 170 -19.06 21.89 22.19
C SER A 170 -18.33 21.97 23.54
N LYS A 171 -17.00 22.03 23.54
CA LYS A 171 -16.18 22.25 24.75
C LYS A 171 -16.30 23.67 25.31
N LYS A 172 -16.51 24.66 24.45
CA LYS A 172 -16.54 26.08 24.83
C LYS A 172 -17.95 26.56 25.23
N ASP A 173 -18.93 26.24 24.39
CA ASP A 173 -20.27 26.84 24.45
C ASP A 173 -21.31 25.88 25.08
N GLY A 174 -20.93 24.62 25.37
CA GLY A 174 -21.81 23.58 25.91
C GLY A 174 -22.87 23.07 24.94
N ASP A 175 -22.96 23.63 23.73
CA ASP A 175 -23.86 23.21 22.67
C ASP A 175 -23.36 21.92 22.01
N LYS A 176 -24.13 20.84 22.21
CA LYS A 176 -23.81 19.48 21.75
C LYS A 176 -24.53 19.09 20.45
N LYS A 177 -25.24 20.01 19.79
CA LYS A 177 -25.87 19.72 18.50
C LYS A 177 -24.92 20.05 17.36
N VAL A 178 -24.83 19.17 16.38
CA VAL A 178 -24.12 19.43 15.12
C VAL A 178 -24.87 20.51 14.34
N LYS A 179 -24.15 21.48 13.79
CA LYS A 179 -24.68 22.58 12.99
C LYS A 179 -24.70 22.21 11.50
N VAL A 180 -25.82 22.53 10.87
CA VAL A 180 -25.94 22.55 9.41
C VAL A 180 -25.46 23.90 8.90
N LEU A 181 -24.45 23.89 8.04
CA LEU A 181 -23.83 25.09 7.46
C LEU A 181 -24.58 25.60 6.24
N LYS A 182 -24.96 24.69 5.34
CA LYS A 182 -25.66 25.00 4.09
C LYS A 182 -26.44 23.80 3.57
N LYS A 183 -27.31 24.03 2.58
CA LYS A 183 -27.87 22.97 1.73
C LYS A 183 -27.33 23.09 0.33
N SER A 184 -26.74 22.01 -0.20
CA SER A 184 -26.13 22.01 -1.53
C SER A 184 -26.17 20.60 -2.13
N PRO A 185 -26.24 20.45 -3.46
CA PRO A 185 -26.04 19.15 -4.12
C PRO A 185 -24.63 18.61 -3.84
N LEU A 186 -24.50 17.28 -3.74
CA LEU A 186 -23.22 16.62 -3.47
C LEU A 186 -22.13 17.01 -4.48
N ILE A 187 -22.49 17.13 -5.76
CA ILE A 187 -21.53 17.45 -6.84
C ILE A 187 -20.85 18.83 -6.68
N ASP A 188 -21.49 19.75 -5.96
CA ASP A 188 -21.01 21.13 -5.77
C ASP A 188 -20.20 21.30 -4.47
N LEU A 189 -19.98 20.22 -3.71
CA LEU A 189 -19.23 20.24 -2.47
C LEU A 189 -17.72 20.12 -2.68
N THR A 190 -16.97 20.59 -1.68
CA THR A 190 -15.58 20.15 -1.50
C THR A 190 -15.55 18.71 -0.98
N LEU A 191 -14.42 18.02 -1.14
CA LEU A 191 -14.24 16.68 -0.58
C LEU A 191 -14.27 16.69 0.94
N GLU A 192 -13.78 17.76 1.58
CA GLU A 192 -13.86 17.96 3.03
C GLU A 192 -15.31 18.09 3.53
N GLU A 193 -16.12 18.90 2.83
CA GLU A 193 -17.55 19.07 3.13
C GLU A 193 -18.31 17.74 2.97
N MET A 194 -17.99 16.97 1.93
CA MET A 194 -18.54 15.63 1.70
C MET A 194 -18.16 14.68 2.84
N ASN A 195 -16.87 14.56 3.16
CA ASN A 195 -16.37 13.63 4.20
C ASN A 195 -16.89 13.97 5.60
N SER A 196 -17.17 15.25 5.88
CA SER A 196 -17.78 15.68 7.14
C SER A 196 -19.26 15.32 7.24
N SER A 197 -19.93 15.09 6.11
CA SER A 197 -21.39 14.91 6.04
C SER A 197 -21.82 13.50 5.63
N ILE A 198 -20.95 12.72 4.96
CA ILE A 198 -21.19 11.34 4.52
C ILE A 198 -19.96 10.50 4.85
N GLY A 199 -20.19 9.31 5.40
CA GLY A 199 -19.17 8.26 5.49
C GLY A 199 -19.16 7.41 4.21
N ILE A 200 -18.00 7.34 3.56
CA ILE A 200 -17.73 6.36 2.49
C ILE A 200 -16.73 5.36 3.08
N GLU A 201 -17.18 4.13 3.34
CA GLU A 201 -16.39 3.12 4.07
C GLU A 201 -15.05 2.81 3.38
N GLY A 202 -15.07 2.67 2.05
CA GLY A 202 -13.86 2.47 1.25
C GLY A 202 -12.92 3.68 1.20
N GLY A 203 -13.35 4.86 1.65
CA GLY A 203 -12.64 6.11 1.42
C GLY A 203 -12.76 6.59 -0.03
N ILE A 204 -12.04 7.67 -0.34
CA ILE A 204 -12.15 8.38 -1.63
C ILE A 204 -10.81 8.47 -2.38
N ASP A 205 -9.72 8.16 -1.70
CA ASP A 205 -8.33 8.35 -2.12
C ASP A 205 -7.63 7.04 -2.48
N ASN A 206 -8.35 5.91 -2.45
CA ASN A 206 -7.80 4.62 -2.88
C ASN A 206 -7.62 4.58 -4.40
N LEU A 207 -6.39 4.29 -4.83
CA LEU A 207 -6.07 3.99 -6.22
C LEU A 207 -6.70 2.65 -6.63
N MET A 208 -7.08 2.57 -7.90
CA MET A 208 -7.55 1.33 -8.52
C MET A 208 -6.45 0.28 -8.54
N GLU A 209 -6.75 -0.92 -8.03
CA GLU A 209 -5.78 -2.02 -7.99
C GLU A 209 -5.51 -2.64 -9.38
N SER A 210 -6.39 -2.40 -10.35
CA SER A 210 -6.20 -2.76 -11.75
C SER A 210 -5.14 -1.92 -12.48
N LEU A 211 -4.68 -0.80 -11.90
CA LEU A 211 -3.67 0.04 -12.53
C LEU A 211 -2.30 -0.64 -12.56
N VAL A 212 -1.63 -0.52 -13.70
CA VAL A 212 -0.27 -1.06 -13.92
C VAL A 212 0.76 -0.14 -13.27
N VAL A 213 1.62 -0.71 -12.43
CA VAL A 213 2.61 0.03 -11.62
C VAL A 213 3.51 0.92 -12.49
N ASP A 214 4.01 0.39 -13.61
CA ASP A 214 4.91 1.11 -14.53
C ASP A 214 4.27 2.33 -15.19
N LYS A 215 2.93 2.31 -15.35
CA LYS A 215 2.18 3.44 -15.92
C LYS A 215 1.97 4.55 -14.91
N ILE A 216 1.84 4.23 -13.63
CA ILE A 216 1.55 5.21 -12.58
C ILE A 216 2.83 5.88 -12.09
N LEU A 217 3.92 5.11 -11.96
CA LEU A 217 5.18 5.57 -11.37
C LEU A 217 6.16 6.09 -12.43
N ALA A 218 6.51 7.36 -12.31
CA ALA A 218 7.70 7.94 -12.92
C ALA A 218 8.94 7.56 -12.12
N ALA A 219 10.07 7.37 -12.80
CA ALA A 219 11.36 7.27 -12.12
C ALA A 219 11.73 8.61 -11.45
N SER A 220 12.61 8.56 -10.44
CA SER A 220 12.95 9.72 -9.62
C SER A 220 13.47 10.94 -10.41
N ASP A 221 14.14 10.74 -11.54
CA ASP A 221 14.66 11.78 -12.42
C ASP A 221 13.81 12.07 -13.67
N GLU A 222 12.71 11.32 -13.88
CA GLU A 222 11.76 11.60 -14.95
C GLU A 222 10.92 12.84 -14.60
N THR A 223 10.60 13.63 -15.63
CA THR A 223 9.68 14.76 -15.53
C THR A 223 8.25 14.27 -15.72
N ILE A 224 7.34 14.68 -14.83
CA ILE A 224 5.92 14.43 -15.00
C ILE A 224 5.35 15.62 -15.76
N ASP A 225 4.76 15.39 -16.94
CA ASP A 225 4.07 16.43 -17.71
C ASP A 225 2.70 16.67 -17.07
N SER A 226 2.41 17.91 -16.69
CA SER A 226 1.12 18.28 -16.10
C SER A 226 -0.07 18.17 -17.08
N ASN A 227 0.19 18.02 -18.38
CA ASN A 227 -0.86 17.84 -19.39
C ASN A 227 -1.31 16.39 -19.54
N ASP A 228 -0.46 15.43 -19.16
CA ASP A 228 -0.76 14.01 -19.24
C ASP A 228 -1.11 13.47 -17.84
N LEU A 229 -2.06 12.55 -17.78
CA LEU A 229 -2.45 11.94 -16.51
C LEU A 229 -1.41 10.94 -16.00
N PHE A 230 -0.65 10.32 -16.92
CA PHE A 230 0.32 9.28 -16.61
C PHE A 230 1.70 9.64 -17.17
N PRO A 231 2.80 9.37 -16.44
CA PRO A 231 2.82 8.86 -15.07
C PRO A 231 2.29 9.88 -14.05
N VAL A 232 1.65 9.38 -12.99
CA VAL A 232 0.91 10.21 -12.02
C VAL A 232 1.82 10.80 -10.96
N THR A 233 2.79 9.99 -10.49
CA THR A 233 3.59 10.32 -9.31
C THR A 233 4.95 9.64 -9.37
N LYS A 234 5.88 10.07 -8.51
CA LYS A 234 7.17 9.39 -8.27
C LYS A 234 7.11 8.41 -7.09
N GLU A 235 6.08 8.51 -6.27
CA GLU A 235 5.91 7.71 -5.06
C GLU A 235 4.42 7.40 -4.82
N ILE A 236 4.15 6.14 -4.47
CA ILE A 236 2.83 5.64 -4.04
C ILE A 236 2.95 5.14 -2.60
N ILE A 237 1.91 5.37 -1.81
CA ILE A 237 1.80 4.86 -0.45
C ILE A 237 0.94 3.60 -0.47
N TYR A 238 1.47 2.48 0.02
CA TYR A 238 0.71 1.28 0.29
C TYR A 238 0.50 1.14 1.79
N ARG A 239 -0.76 1.04 2.23
CA ARG A 239 -1.12 0.77 3.62
C ARG A 239 -1.74 -0.61 3.75
N TYR A 240 -1.39 -1.29 4.84
CA TYR A 240 -1.87 -2.64 5.15
C TYR A 240 -2.10 -2.77 6.64
N ASP A 241 -3.19 -3.44 7.01
CA ASP A 241 -3.69 -3.50 8.38
C ASP A 241 -3.91 -2.11 8.98
N PHE A 242 -5.14 -1.60 8.89
CA PHE A 242 -5.46 -0.28 9.41
C PHE A 242 -5.41 -0.20 10.94
N GLY A 243 -5.26 -1.32 11.65
CA GLY A 243 -4.98 -1.37 13.08
C GLY A 243 -3.50 -1.15 13.39
N ASP A 244 -2.62 -1.94 12.78
CA ASP A 244 -1.16 -1.86 12.95
C ASP A 244 -0.50 -0.72 12.14
N ASP A 245 -1.20 -0.22 11.13
CA ASP A 245 -0.82 0.86 10.22
C ASP A 245 0.52 0.65 9.49
N TRP A 246 0.70 -0.53 8.90
CA TRP A 246 1.88 -0.79 8.09
C TRP A 246 1.87 0.09 6.85
N THR A 247 2.91 0.92 6.71
CA THR A 247 3.06 1.83 5.58
C THR A 247 4.33 1.50 4.79
N VAL A 248 4.13 1.16 3.51
CA VAL A 248 5.21 0.92 2.54
C VAL A 248 5.19 2.03 1.50
N LEU A 249 6.29 2.75 1.36
CA LEU A 249 6.50 3.64 0.22
C LEU A 249 7.01 2.87 -0.98
N ILE A 250 6.46 3.17 -2.14
CA ILE A 250 6.79 2.52 -3.40
C ILE A 250 7.34 3.57 -4.35
N THR A 251 8.62 3.44 -4.72
CA THR A 251 9.28 4.33 -5.69
C THR A 251 9.90 3.53 -6.83
N LYS A 252 10.08 4.18 -7.98
CA LYS A 252 10.68 3.57 -9.18
C LYS A 252 12.11 4.07 -9.39
N TYR A 253 13.03 3.14 -9.57
CA TYR A 253 14.39 3.46 -10.01
C TYR A 253 14.40 3.67 -11.53
N LYS A 254 15.23 4.63 -11.98
CA LYS A 254 15.53 4.81 -13.40
C LYS A 254 16.15 3.55 -14.01
N ASP A 255 17.16 3.03 -13.33
CA ASP A 255 17.87 1.82 -13.70
C ASP A 255 18.53 1.18 -12.47
N CYS A 256 19.14 0.02 -12.66
CA CYS A 256 19.81 -0.73 -11.59
C CYS A 256 21.32 -0.43 -11.49
N LYS A 257 21.85 0.63 -12.13
CA LYS A 257 23.32 0.86 -12.18
C LYS A 257 23.92 1.09 -10.80
N SER A 258 23.20 1.83 -9.94
CA SER A 258 23.64 2.12 -8.58
C SER A 258 23.87 0.85 -7.75
N PHE A 259 23.14 -0.23 -8.01
CA PHE A 259 23.34 -1.52 -7.34
C PHE A 259 24.62 -2.22 -7.78
N LEU A 260 24.99 -2.09 -9.07
CA LEU A 260 26.26 -2.62 -9.59
C LEU A 260 27.45 -1.82 -9.02
N GLU A 261 27.36 -0.49 -9.03
CA GLU A 261 28.43 0.40 -8.52
C GLU A 261 28.70 0.19 -7.03
N LYS A 262 27.66 -0.10 -6.25
CA LYS A 262 27.75 -0.41 -4.81
C LYS A 262 28.10 -1.86 -4.52
N ASN A 263 28.28 -2.71 -5.53
CA ASN A 263 28.47 -4.17 -5.41
C ASN A 263 27.37 -4.85 -4.58
N ILE A 264 26.13 -4.37 -4.68
CA ILE A 264 24.95 -4.98 -4.05
C ILE A 264 24.53 -6.23 -4.84
N VAL A 265 24.69 -6.20 -6.17
CA VAL A 265 24.41 -7.30 -7.09
C VAL A 265 25.47 -7.31 -8.19
N SER A 266 25.86 -8.50 -8.67
CA SER A 266 26.74 -8.63 -9.82
C SER A 266 25.99 -8.46 -11.16
N GLU A 267 26.71 -8.21 -12.25
CA GLU A 267 26.11 -8.15 -13.59
C GLU A 267 25.42 -9.48 -13.99
N GLU A 268 26.01 -10.60 -13.60
CA GLU A 268 25.47 -11.94 -13.88
C GLU A 268 24.17 -12.18 -13.11
N GLU A 269 24.16 -11.95 -11.79
CA GLU A 269 22.96 -12.07 -10.95
C GLU A 269 21.82 -11.15 -11.42
N LEU A 270 22.15 -9.91 -11.82
CA LEU A 270 21.17 -8.97 -12.33
C LEU A 270 20.58 -9.43 -13.67
N LYS A 271 21.42 -9.97 -14.57
CA LYS A 271 20.98 -10.53 -15.84
C LYS A 271 20.06 -11.74 -15.62
N GLU A 272 20.45 -12.67 -14.76
CA GLU A 272 19.63 -13.83 -14.40
C GLU A 272 18.30 -13.42 -13.79
N SER A 273 18.30 -12.43 -12.90
CA SER A 273 17.09 -11.90 -12.28
C SER A 273 16.13 -11.30 -13.32
N LYS A 274 16.64 -10.52 -14.27
CA LYS A 274 15.85 -10.00 -15.40
C LYS A 274 15.29 -11.11 -16.27
N GLU A 275 16.09 -12.15 -16.55
CA GLU A 275 15.62 -13.31 -17.30
C GLU A 275 14.51 -14.07 -16.57
N ILE A 276 14.60 -14.20 -15.24
CA ILE A 276 13.54 -14.80 -14.42
C ILE A 276 12.25 -13.99 -14.54
N VAL A 277 12.32 -12.67 -14.43
CA VAL A 277 11.15 -11.78 -14.55
C VAL A 277 10.46 -11.98 -15.88
N VAL A 278 11.20 -12.02 -16.99
CA VAL A 278 10.63 -12.20 -18.33
C VAL A 278 10.14 -13.63 -18.56
N LYS A 279 10.95 -14.66 -18.26
CA LYS A 279 10.64 -16.06 -18.60
C LYS A 279 9.61 -16.69 -17.67
N LYS A 280 9.61 -16.31 -16.38
CA LYS A 280 8.70 -16.86 -15.36
C LYS A 280 7.58 -15.89 -14.99
N HIS A 281 7.54 -14.69 -15.60
CA HIS A 281 6.54 -13.66 -15.37
C HIS A 281 6.32 -13.36 -13.88
N LYS A 282 7.39 -13.27 -13.10
CA LYS A 282 7.31 -13.10 -11.64
C LYS A 282 8.36 -12.13 -11.12
N PRO A 283 8.10 -11.40 -10.03
CA PRO A 283 9.07 -10.51 -9.43
C PRO A 283 10.28 -11.25 -8.85
N VAL A 284 11.39 -10.53 -8.70
CA VAL A 284 12.65 -11.00 -8.08
C VAL A 284 13.19 -9.91 -7.16
N CYS A 285 13.47 -10.25 -5.91
CA CYS A 285 14.15 -9.38 -4.96
C CYS A 285 15.65 -9.41 -5.25
N ILE A 286 16.27 -8.25 -5.49
CA ILE A 286 17.72 -8.14 -5.77
C ILE A 286 18.50 -7.61 -4.57
N ASN A 287 17.84 -6.84 -3.70
CA ASN A 287 18.43 -6.34 -2.46
C ASN A 287 17.38 -6.28 -1.34
N LYS A 288 17.85 -6.40 -0.10
CA LYS A 288 17.02 -6.24 1.09
C LYS A 288 17.82 -5.61 2.21
N GLU A 289 17.15 -4.79 3.00
CA GLU A 289 17.64 -4.33 4.28
C GLU A 289 16.56 -4.57 5.34
N GLY A 290 16.95 -5.07 6.50
CA GLY A 290 16.03 -5.49 7.54
C GLY A 290 15.42 -6.88 7.38
N LEU A 291 14.93 -7.43 8.49
CA LEU A 291 14.26 -8.72 8.58
C LEU A 291 12.86 -8.69 7.96
N SER A 292 12.27 -9.87 7.77
CA SER A 292 10.82 -9.99 7.56
C SER A 292 10.08 -9.76 8.88
N VAL A 293 8.97 -9.03 8.80
CA VAL A 293 8.01 -8.79 9.87
C VAL A 293 6.92 -9.87 9.83
N PHE A 294 5.83 -9.66 10.56
CA PHE A 294 4.64 -10.51 10.59
C PHE A 294 3.42 -9.68 11.03
N ASP A 295 2.22 -10.20 10.81
CA ASP A 295 0.96 -9.54 11.16
C ASP A 295 0.75 -9.44 12.68
N ASP A 296 -0.17 -8.57 13.12
CA ASP A 296 -0.65 -8.45 14.51
C ASP A 296 0.43 -8.19 15.58
N VAL A 297 1.53 -7.52 15.21
CA VAL A 297 2.63 -7.20 16.16
C VAL A 297 2.62 -5.75 16.62
N GLY A 298 1.69 -4.92 16.15
CA GLY A 298 1.60 -3.49 16.50
C GLY A 298 2.44 -2.62 15.56
N GLY A 299 2.46 -2.94 14.27
CA GLY A 299 3.22 -2.18 13.27
C GLY A 299 4.73 -2.29 13.46
N LEU A 300 5.48 -1.37 12.82
CA LEU A 300 6.95 -1.41 12.86
C LEU A 300 7.51 -1.13 14.26
N GLY A 301 6.85 -0.28 15.04
CA GLY A 301 7.20 -0.02 16.43
C GLY A 301 7.01 -1.25 17.31
N GLY A 302 5.87 -1.93 17.20
CA GLY A 302 5.61 -3.16 17.93
C GLY A 302 6.53 -4.32 17.51
N PHE A 303 6.90 -4.42 16.23
CA PHE A 303 7.94 -5.36 15.79
C PHE A 303 9.30 -5.07 16.44
N ALA A 304 9.69 -3.81 16.57
CA ALA A 304 10.91 -3.41 17.24
C ALA A 304 10.88 -3.76 18.74
N ASP A 305 9.74 -3.55 19.41
CA ASP A 305 9.54 -3.95 20.81
C ASP A 305 9.59 -5.47 20.98
N PHE A 306 9.00 -6.22 20.05
CA PHE A 306 9.09 -7.67 19.98
C PHE A 306 10.56 -8.14 19.89
N LEU A 307 11.36 -7.53 19.01
CA LEU A 307 12.79 -7.83 18.90
C LEU A 307 13.52 -7.59 20.23
N GLY A 308 13.26 -6.46 20.88
CA GLY A 308 13.79 -6.15 22.21
C GLY A 308 13.41 -7.20 23.25
N ALA A 309 12.15 -7.60 23.29
CA ALA A 309 11.65 -8.61 24.22
C ALA A 309 12.34 -9.97 24.03
N ILE A 310 12.50 -10.45 22.78
CA ILE A 310 13.08 -11.79 22.52
C ILE A 310 14.61 -11.86 22.62
N TYR A 311 15.32 -10.73 22.52
CA TYR A 311 16.79 -10.67 22.57
C TYR A 311 17.33 -10.12 23.89
N GLU A 312 16.72 -9.06 24.43
CA GLU A 312 17.15 -8.37 25.66
C GLU A 312 16.33 -8.76 26.91
N GLY A 313 15.21 -9.49 26.74
CA GLY A 313 14.39 -9.93 27.86
C GLY A 313 15.13 -10.82 28.89
N TRP A 314 14.83 -10.62 30.17
CA TRP A 314 15.46 -11.34 31.28
C TRP A 314 14.89 -12.75 31.48
N LEU A 315 13.58 -12.91 31.25
CA LEU A 315 12.88 -14.17 31.51
C LEU A 315 12.91 -15.07 30.27
N ARG A 316 13.66 -16.18 30.38
CA ARG A 316 13.83 -17.15 29.29
C ARG A 316 12.51 -17.75 28.80
N GLU A 317 11.57 -18.00 29.70
CA GLU A 317 10.25 -18.57 29.39
C GLU A 317 9.44 -17.61 28.51
N GLN A 318 9.28 -16.35 28.92
CA GLN A 318 8.59 -15.32 28.12
C GLN A 318 9.20 -15.16 26.73
N ARG A 319 10.54 -15.22 26.62
CA ARG A 319 11.22 -15.17 25.32
C ARG A 319 10.92 -16.37 24.44
N ALA A 320 10.75 -17.56 25.03
CA ALA A 320 10.38 -18.75 24.30
C ALA A 320 8.93 -18.64 23.80
N ASP A 321 8.02 -18.18 24.67
CA ASP A 321 6.59 -18.01 24.34
C ASP A 321 6.39 -17.00 23.22
N LEU A 322 7.06 -15.84 23.28
CA LEU A 322 7.03 -14.84 22.21
C LEU A 322 7.54 -15.40 20.88
N ARG A 323 8.58 -16.24 20.89
CA ARG A 323 9.09 -16.90 19.68
C ARG A 323 8.11 -17.94 19.15
N VAL A 324 7.37 -18.64 20.00
CA VAL A 324 6.32 -19.58 19.60
C VAL A 324 5.15 -18.83 18.98
N TRP A 325 4.70 -17.74 19.61
CA TRP A 325 3.67 -16.85 19.10
C TRP A 325 4.05 -16.29 17.73
N ALA A 326 5.22 -15.66 17.59
CA ALA A 326 5.66 -15.10 16.31
C ALA A 326 5.77 -16.19 15.22
N LYS A 327 6.27 -17.40 15.55
CA LYS A 327 6.29 -18.52 14.60
C LYS A 327 4.90 -18.97 14.16
N SER A 328 3.91 -18.92 15.05
CA SER A 328 2.52 -19.24 14.70
C SER A 328 1.93 -18.27 13.68
N LEU A 329 2.42 -17.03 13.66
CA LEU A 329 2.10 -15.97 12.69
C LEU A 329 3.03 -15.97 11.46
N GLY A 330 3.84 -17.03 11.29
CA GLY A 330 4.70 -17.20 10.11
C GLY A 330 6.09 -16.55 10.21
N TRP A 331 6.41 -15.87 11.32
CA TRP A 331 7.72 -15.25 11.51
C TRP A 331 8.84 -16.29 11.61
N SER A 332 10.01 -15.95 11.06
CA SER A 332 11.21 -16.76 11.14
C SER A 332 12.44 -15.90 11.32
N ALA A 333 13.27 -16.26 12.29
CA ALA A 333 14.60 -15.67 12.47
C ALA A 333 15.64 -16.17 11.45
N ALA A 334 15.27 -17.09 10.55
CA ALA A 334 16.18 -17.66 9.57
C ALA A 334 16.53 -16.62 8.49
N LYS A 335 17.82 -16.50 8.18
CA LYS A 335 18.27 -15.64 7.08
C LYS A 335 17.83 -16.24 5.75
N VAL A 336 17.12 -15.44 4.96
CA VAL A 336 16.69 -15.77 3.60
C VAL A 336 17.52 -14.95 2.62
N SER A 337 18.12 -15.61 1.62
CA SER A 337 18.84 -14.95 0.53
C SER A 337 17.87 -14.21 -0.40
N ASN A 338 18.34 -13.17 -1.09
CA ASN A 338 17.49 -12.28 -1.90
C ASN A 338 16.68 -13.06 -2.95
N ASP A 339 17.32 -14.01 -3.64
CA ASP A 339 16.73 -14.90 -4.66
C ASP A 339 15.60 -15.82 -4.12
N LYS A 340 15.52 -16.00 -2.80
CA LYS A 340 14.51 -16.84 -2.12
C LYS A 340 13.42 -16.04 -1.42
N MET A 341 13.48 -14.71 -1.50
CA MET A 341 12.45 -13.85 -0.91
C MET A 341 11.11 -13.98 -1.64
N ILE A 342 11.11 -14.20 -2.96
CA ILE A 342 9.89 -14.22 -3.81
C ILE A 342 10.01 -15.10 -5.06
#